data_AF-A0A2H3G8N7-F1
#
_entry.id   AF-A0A2H3G8N7-F1
#
_cell.length_a   1.000
_cell.length_b   1.000
_cell.length_c   1.000
_cell.angle_alpha   90.00
_cell.angle_beta   90.00
_cell.angle_gamma   90.00
#
_symmetry.space_group_name_H-M   'P 1'
#
loop_
_entity.id
_entity.type
_entity.pdbx_description
1 polymer ?
#
loop_
_entity_poly.entity_id
_entity_poly.type
_entity_poly.pdbx_seq_one_letter_code
_entity_poly.pdbx_strand_id
1 'polypeptide(L)'
;MPITVHSHRADPRKAPTAKSLVTLANTLCTISEQKGTDRDAQRRALAALSICQKFGFARFSEAFPEEREINRRVRKCLTDSQTDMVSRLPTEIYAMIIRCLVNDTRGKSPEEMKVRAHTLRSLTSTCRVFQILCEEHLYTNIQCKRLSVEIKPQWLLCFALAVEPRRAHTIRSMKCDFRPHYYQYQAWLETLRLCTNLTHLRLAWRGMPPQNFLEQMGNLVAACPKVTEFEFHLCRHEDPGPIETEQKSRKFALQFADFALQLRHLEVVGLFEYPIEILNFDLPNLKSFTLDIWGYRDDFF
;
A
#
# COMPACT_ATOMS: atom_id res chain seq x y z
N MET A 1 -42.36 14.29 12.79
CA MET A 1 -41.60 13.13 13.30
C MET A 1 -40.12 13.40 13.03
N PRO A 2 -39.23 13.44 14.05
CA PRO A 2 -37.83 13.74 13.82
C PRO A 2 -37.11 12.51 13.26
N ILE A 3 -36.32 12.74 12.21
CA ILE A 3 -35.46 11.74 11.58
C ILE A 3 -34.30 11.47 12.53
N THR A 4 -34.30 10.29 13.14
CA THR A 4 -33.19 9.79 13.96
C THR A 4 -31.99 9.57 13.05
N VAL A 5 -31.04 10.51 13.08
CA VAL A 5 -29.72 10.33 12.47
C VAL A 5 -29.02 9.23 13.27
N HIS A 6 -28.98 8.02 12.74
CA HIS A 6 -28.15 6.96 13.29
C HIS A 6 -26.69 7.39 13.19
N SER A 7 -26.14 7.86 14.31
CA SER A 7 -24.70 8.07 14.44
C SER A 7 -24.04 6.72 14.26
N HIS A 8 -23.32 6.55 13.14
CA HIS A 8 -22.45 5.40 12.94
C HIS A 8 -21.43 5.39 14.08
N ARG A 9 -21.65 4.52 15.09
CA ARG A 9 -20.66 4.20 16.12
C ARG A 9 -19.33 3.93 15.42
N ALA A 10 -18.33 4.76 15.69
CA ALA A 10 -16.99 4.58 15.17
C ALA A 10 -16.45 3.23 15.67
N ASP A 11 -16.00 2.38 14.75
CA ASP A 11 -15.33 1.12 15.08
C ASP A 11 -14.17 1.42 16.06
N PRO A 12 -14.18 0.87 17.29
CA PRO A 12 -13.21 1.20 18.32
C PRO A 12 -11.77 0.87 17.91
N ARG A 13 -11.56 -0.06 16.96
CA ARG A 13 -10.22 -0.39 16.42
C ARG A 13 -9.71 0.65 15.41
N LYS A 14 -10.60 1.44 14.80
CA LYS A 14 -10.26 2.45 13.80
C LYS A 14 -9.89 3.79 14.43
N ALA A 15 -10.39 4.11 15.63
CA ALA A 15 -10.18 5.40 16.26
C ALA A 15 -8.69 5.75 16.54
N PRO A 16 -7.83 4.85 17.03
CA PRO A 16 -6.41 5.16 17.26
C PRO A 16 -5.63 5.42 15.94
N THR A 17 -5.96 4.66 14.90
CA THR A 17 -5.37 4.83 13.56
C THR A 17 -5.81 6.16 12.94
N ALA A 18 -7.12 6.46 13.02
CA ALA A 18 -7.66 7.72 12.51
C ALA A 18 -7.03 8.93 13.21
N LYS A 19 -6.92 8.91 14.55
CA LYS A 19 -6.22 9.97 15.32
C LYS A 19 -4.78 10.14 14.84
N SER A 20 -4.04 9.04 14.67
CA SER A 20 -2.64 9.09 14.19
C SER A 20 -2.54 9.75 12.80
N LEU A 21 -3.42 9.38 11.86
CA LEU A 21 -3.43 9.96 10.51
C LEU A 21 -3.79 11.44 10.52
N VAL A 22 -4.77 11.83 11.33
CA VAL A 22 -5.18 13.23 11.50
C VAL A 22 -4.04 14.06 12.09
N THR A 23 -3.33 13.56 13.11
CA THR A 23 -2.14 14.24 13.65
C THR A 23 -1.07 14.44 12.57
N LEU A 24 -0.82 13.43 11.74
CA LEU A 24 0.13 13.53 10.62
C LEU A 24 -0.33 14.56 9.58
N ALA A 25 -1.62 14.55 9.22
CA ALA A 25 -2.20 15.51 8.27
C ALA A 25 -2.08 16.95 8.80
N ASN A 26 -2.41 17.18 10.08
CA ASN A 26 -2.26 18.49 10.72
C ASN A 26 -0.79 18.93 10.74
N THR A 27 0.14 18.02 11.04
CA THR A 27 1.59 18.31 11.00
C THR A 27 2.04 18.76 9.61
N LEU A 28 1.58 18.08 8.54
CA LEU A 28 1.88 18.47 7.17
C LEU A 28 1.27 19.83 6.81
N CYS A 29 0.07 20.13 7.31
CA CYS A 29 -0.55 21.44 7.14
C CYS A 29 0.28 22.52 7.80
N THR A 30 0.67 22.36 9.08
CA THR A 30 1.53 23.31 9.79
C THR A 30 2.87 23.53 9.08
N ILE A 31 3.50 22.46 8.57
CA ILE A 31 4.74 22.59 7.78
C ILE A 31 4.49 23.38 6.49
N SER A 32 3.38 23.14 5.80
CA SER A 32 3.03 23.89 4.59
C SER A 32 2.76 25.36 4.86
N GLU A 33 2.22 25.69 6.04
CA GLU A 33 2.00 27.07 6.49
C GLU A 33 3.32 27.77 6.82
N GLN A 34 4.21 27.09 7.54
CA GLN A 34 5.54 27.59 7.88
C GLN A 34 6.41 27.77 6.62
N LYS A 35 6.20 26.93 5.60
CA LYS A 35 6.94 26.93 4.32
C LYS A 35 6.02 27.27 3.15
N GLY A 36 5.40 28.44 3.19
CA GLY A 36 4.40 28.86 2.22
C GLY A 36 4.85 28.89 0.75
N THR A 37 6.16 28.85 0.45
CA THR A 37 6.71 28.76 -0.91
C THR A 37 7.08 27.34 -1.34
N ASP A 38 7.09 26.37 -0.42
CA ASP A 38 7.42 24.98 -0.70
C ASP A 38 6.20 24.26 -1.31
N ARG A 39 6.16 24.23 -2.65
CA ARG A 39 5.12 23.52 -3.42
C ARG A 39 5.01 22.04 -3.02
N ASP A 40 6.12 21.44 -2.62
CA ASP A 40 6.19 20.04 -2.22
C ASP A 40 5.51 19.84 -0.85
N ALA A 41 5.73 20.77 0.09
CA ALA A 41 5.02 20.78 1.37
C ALA A 41 3.50 21.01 1.21
N GLN A 42 3.10 21.94 0.33
CA GLN A 42 1.68 22.20 0.04
C GLN A 42 0.98 20.97 -0.58
N ARG A 43 1.60 20.36 -1.59
CA ARG A 43 1.11 19.12 -2.22
C ARG A 43 0.90 18.02 -1.20
N ARG A 44 1.87 17.82 -0.28
CA ARG A 44 1.79 16.82 0.78
C ARG A 44 0.63 17.09 1.74
N ALA A 45 0.42 18.35 2.13
CA ALA A 45 -0.70 18.74 2.98
C ALA A 45 -2.05 18.48 2.31
N LEU A 46 -2.23 18.89 1.05
CA LEU A 46 -3.46 18.67 0.29
C LEU A 46 -3.77 17.18 0.12
N ALA A 47 -2.78 16.37 -0.23
CA ALA A 47 -2.94 14.92 -0.34
C ALA A 47 -3.34 14.28 1.01
N ALA A 48 -2.75 14.75 2.12
CA ALA A 48 -3.09 14.27 3.45
C ALA A 48 -4.54 14.61 3.85
N LEU A 49 -4.99 15.84 3.56
CA LEU A 49 -6.38 16.25 3.79
C LEU A 49 -7.36 15.42 2.97
N SER A 50 -7.06 15.23 1.67
CA SER A 50 -7.89 14.44 0.76
C SER A 50 -8.09 13.01 1.28
N ILE A 51 -7.03 12.33 1.75
CA ILE A 51 -7.13 11.00 2.36
C ILE A 51 -8.00 11.02 3.62
N CYS A 52 -7.78 11.98 4.52
CA CYS A 52 -8.54 12.09 5.76
C CYS A 52 -10.03 12.38 5.51
N GLN A 53 -10.36 13.16 4.49
CA GLN A 53 -11.74 13.45 4.10
C GLN A 53 -12.39 12.24 3.43
N LYS A 54 -11.72 11.64 2.43
CA LYS A 54 -12.20 10.48 1.66
C LYS A 54 -12.61 9.31 2.55
N PHE A 55 -11.87 9.08 3.63
CA PHE A 55 -12.12 7.98 4.56
C PHE A 55 -12.82 8.39 5.86
N GLY A 56 -13.27 9.64 5.97
CA GLY A 56 -13.99 10.13 7.15
C GLY A 56 -13.13 10.11 8.43
N PHE A 57 -11.82 10.29 8.30
CA PHE A 57 -10.92 10.47 9.44
C PHE A 57 -10.96 11.90 9.99
N ALA A 58 -11.35 12.88 9.18
CA ALA A 58 -11.47 14.29 9.58
C ALA A 58 -12.34 14.48 10.84
N ARG A 59 -13.40 13.68 11.02
CA ARG A 59 -14.30 13.73 12.20
C ARG A 59 -13.63 13.43 13.54
N PHE A 60 -12.38 12.96 13.53
CA PHE A 60 -11.60 12.70 14.75
C PHE A 60 -10.74 13.91 15.17
N SER A 61 -10.94 15.08 14.55
CA SER A 61 -10.42 16.38 15.02
C SER A 61 -11.48 17.47 14.85
N GLU A 62 -11.67 18.26 15.91
CA GLU A 62 -12.56 19.43 15.90
C GLU A 62 -11.94 20.62 15.13
N ALA A 63 -10.63 20.59 14.89
CA ALA A 63 -9.85 21.66 14.25
C ALA A 63 -9.21 21.20 12.93
N PHE A 64 -9.92 20.38 12.14
CA PHE A 64 -9.40 19.87 10.88
C PHE A 64 -9.50 20.93 9.77
N PRO A 65 -8.40 21.36 9.13
CA PRO A 65 -8.45 22.46 8.16
C PRO A 65 -9.22 22.08 6.88
N GLU A 66 -10.01 23.02 6.35
CA GLU A 66 -10.72 22.86 5.08
C GLU A 66 -9.82 23.16 3.87
N GLU A 67 -10.00 22.39 2.78
CA GLU A 67 -9.21 22.47 1.53
C GLU A 67 -9.20 23.88 0.90
N ARG A 68 -10.26 24.67 1.14
CA ARG A 68 -10.40 26.05 0.63
C ARG A 68 -9.45 27.05 1.28
N GLU A 69 -8.98 26.78 2.49
CA GLU A 69 -8.14 27.72 3.24
C GLU A 69 -6.68 27.71 2.75
N ILE A 70 -6.21 26.56 2.27
CA ILE A 70 -4.88 26.40 1.67
C ILE A 70 -4.82 27.08 0.30
N ASN A 71 -5.81 26.83 -0.56
CA ASN A 71 -5.86 27.37 -1.93
C ASN A 71 -5.96 28.90 -1.99
N ARG A 72 -6.59 29.55 -1.01
CA ARG A 72 -6.74 31.02 -0.96
C ARG A 72 -5.43 31.75 -0.64
N ARG A 73 -4.48 31.08 0.01
CA ARG A 73 -3.18 31.65 0.43
C ARG A 73 -2.07 31.47 -0.62
N VAL A 74 -2.25 30.54 -1.58
CA VAL A 74 -1.36 30.30 -2.74
C VAL A 74 -1.13 31.55 -3.60
N ARG A 75 -2.10 32.46 -3.67
CA ARG A 75 -2.00 33.67 -4.52
C ARG A 75 -1.10 34.78 -3.94
N LYS A 76 -0.66 34.70 -2.69
CA LYS A 76 -0.08 35.86 -1.98
C LYS A 76 1.44 35.84 -1.79
N CYS A 77 2.14 34.78 -2.17
CA CYS A 77 3.59 34.67 -1.94
C CYS A 77 4.34 34.35 -3.23
N LEU A 78 4.69 35.40 -3.96
CA LEU A 78 5.77 35.39 -4.93
C LEU A 78 6.94 36.15 -4.30
N THR A 79 7.96 35.42 -3.89
CA THR A 79 9.35 35.91 -3.84
C THR A 79 10.26 34.71 -3.57
N ASP A 80 11.19 34.51 -4.50
CA ASP A 80 12.22 33.48 -4.42
C ASP A 80 13.30 33.89 -3.41
N SER A 81 13.84 32.91 -2.70
CA SER A 81 15.20 32.99 -2.20
C SER A 81 15.89 31.63 -2.31
N GLN A 82 17.02 31.66 -3.03
CA GLN A 82 18.01 30.59 -3.08
C GLN A 82 19.01 30.77 -1.92
N THR A 83 19.40 29.66 -1.30
CA THR A 83 20.66 29.44 -0.57
C THR A 83 20.82 27.90 -0.42
N ASP A 84 21.97 27.26 -0.35
CA ASP A 84 23.39 27.62 -0.34
C ASP A 84 24.15 26.35 -0.83
N MET A 85 25.23 26.48 -1.59
CA MET A 85 26.00 25.32 -2.08
C MET A 85 27.02 24.84 -1.03
N VAL A 86 26.64 23.81 -0.28
CA VAL A 86 27.61 22.94 0.41
C VAL A 86 28.26 22.03 -0.64
N SER A 87 29.58 21.85 -0.58
CA SER A 87 30.31 20.88 -1.42
C SER A 87 29.72 19.48 -1.22
N ARG A 88 28.90 19.05 -2.18
CA ARG A 88 28.27 17.73 -2.21
C ARG A 88 29.08 16.85 -3.13
N LEU A 89 29.34 15.61 -2.71
CA LEU A 89 29.83 14.60 -3.65
C LEU A 89 28.79 14.46 -4.79
N PRO A 90 29.23 14.08 -6.00
CA PRO A 90 28.31 13.75 -7.07
C PRO A 90 27.29 12.70 -6.61
N THR A 91 26.05 12.80 -7.09
CA THR A 91 24.93 11.92 -6.68
C THR A 91 25.27 10.45 -6.95
N GLU A 92 26.06 10.19 -7.98
CA GLU A 92 26.57 8.89 -8.41
C GLU A 92 27.43 8.24 -7.32
N ILE A 93 28.25 9.02 -6.62
CA ILE A 93 29.10 8.52 -5.52
C ILE A 93 28.22 8.13 -4.33
N TYR A 94 27.22 8.93 -4.00
CA TYR A 94 26.25 8.58 -2.95
C TYR A 94 25.45 7.32 -3.31
N ALA A 95 25.00 7.21 -4.57
CA ALA A 95 24.29 6.02 -5.06
C ALA A 95 25.18 4.77 -4.98
N MET A 96 26.48 4.89 -5.29
CA MET A 96 27.43 3.79 -5.17
C MET A 96 27.60 3.33 -3.71
N ILE A 97 27.78 4.27 -2.77
CA ILE A 97 27.88 3.97 -1.33
C ILE A 97 26.60 3.26 -0.83
N ILE A 98 25.43 3.76 -1.21
CA ILE A 98 24.14 3.16 -0.82
C ILE A 98 23.99 1.77 -1.43
N ARG A 99 24.39 1.57 -2.69
CA ARG A 99 24.37 0.25 -3.33
C ARG A 99 25.27 -0.76 -2.61
N CYS A 100 26.43 -0.35 -2.11
CA CYS A 100 27.26 -1.23 -1.28
C CYS A 100 26.51 -1.68 -0.01
N LEU A 101 25.79 -0.78 0.66
CA LEU A 101 24.96 -1.11 1.83
C LEU A 101 23.80 -2.06 1.48
N VAL A 102 23.23 -1.93 0.29
CA VAL A 102 22.04 -2.68 -0.16
C VAL A 102 22.38 -4.04 -0.77
N ASN A 103 23.50 -4.15 -1.48
CA ASN A 103 23.88 -5.37 -2.20
C ASN A 103 24.67 -6.36 -1.33
N ASP A 104 25.14 -5.92 -0.16
CA ASP A 104 25.83 -6.76 0.80
C ASP A 104 24.82 -7.61 1.62
N THR A 105 24.23 -8.60 0.95
CA THR A 105 23.18 -9.50 1.48
C THR A 105 23.66 -10.93 1.77
N ARG A 106 24.78 -11.37 1.20
CA ARG A 106 25.20 -12.78 1.30
C ARG A 106 25.83 -13.07 2.66
N GLY A 107 25.32 -14.11 3.34
CA GLY A 107 25.93 -14.65 4.56
C GLY A 107 25.68 -13.85 5.85
N LYS A 108 24.82 -12.82 5.82
CA LYS A 108 24.54 -11.98 6.98
C LYS A 108 23.43 -12.51 7.87
N SER A 109 23.62 -12.34 9.17
CA SER A 109 22.65 -12.65 10.21
C SER A 109 21.39 -11.77 10.11
N PRO A 110 20.24 -12.21 10.68
CA PRO A 110 19.04 -11.38 10.79
C PRO A 110 19.28 -10.03 11.49
N GLU A 111 20.22 -9.99 12.42
CA GLU A 111 20.60 -8.83 13.22
C GLU A 111 21.28 -7.77 12.34
N GLU A 112 22.21 -8.19 11.48
CA GLU A 112 22.85 -7.30 10.50
C GLU A 112 21.84 -6.78 9.48
N MET A 113 20.85 -7.59 9.10
CA MET A 113 19.73 -7.14 8.26
C MET A 113 18.88 -6.07 8.95
N LYS A 114 18.65 -6.18 10.26
CA LYS A 114 17.95 -5.14 11.05
C LYS A 114 18.76 -3.84 11.12
N VAL A 115 20.06 -3.94 11.40
CA VAL A 115 20.96 -2.76 11.45
C VAL A 115 20.95 -2.05 10.11
N ARG A 116 21.06 -2.79 9.00
CA ARG A 116 20.96 -2.22 7.66
C ARG A 116 19.64 -1.51 7.40
N ALA A 117 18.51 -2.13 7.73
CA ALA A 117 17.20 -1.52 7.56
C ALA A 117 17.08 -0.22 8.37
N HIS A 118 17.64 -0.21 9.59
CA HIS A 118 17.73 0.98 10.41
C HIS A 118 18.61 2.06 9.77
N THR A 119 19.79 1.71 9.28
CA THR A 119 20.71 2.64 8.60
C THR A 119 20.07 3.29 7.38
N LEU A 120 19.42 2.50 6.52
CA LEU A 120 18.69 3.04 5.35
C LEU A 120 17.59 4.00 5.78
N ARG A 121 16.85 3.68 6.84
CA ARG A 121 15.83 4.57 7.39
C ARG A 121 16.43 5.86 7.95
N SER A 122 17.53 5.78 8.71
CA SER A 122 18.24 6.96 9.20
C SER A 122 18.72 7.84 8.05
N LEU A 123 19.32 7.25 7.00
CA LEU A 123 19.74 7.97 5.80
C LEU A 123 18.56 8.67 5.13
N THR A 124 17.39 8.02 4.98
CA THR A 124 16.21 8.69 4.41
C THR A 124 15.76 9.93 5.19
N SER A 125 16.01 9.98 6.50
CA SER A 125 15.62 11.10 7.36
C SER A 125 16.61 12.27 7.40
N THR A 126 17.79 12.12 6.79
CA THR A 126 18.86 13.13 6.89
C THR A 126 18.74 14.26 5.87
N CYS A 127 18.51 13.94 4.59
CA CYS A 127 18.35 14.95 3.54
C CYS A 127 17.54 14.40 2.36
N ARG A 128 17.07 15.30 1.49
CA ARG A 128 16.25 14.94 0.31
C ARG A 128 16.99 14.03 -0.67
N VAL A 129 18.30 14.20 -0.86
CA VAL A 129 19.09 13.34 -1.77
C VAL A 129 19.11 11.91 -1.27
N PHE A 130 19.46 11.70 0.00
CA PHE A 130 19.48 10.36 0.60
C PHE A 130 18.09 9.75 0.72
N GLN A 131 17.06 10.55 0.99
CA GLN A 131 15.69 10.11 0.91
C GLN A 131 15.40 9.51 -0.48
N ILE A 132 15.68 10.24 -1.55
CA ILE A 132 15.40 9.80 -2.92
C ILE A 132 16.14 8.52 -3.25
N LEU A 133 17.44 8.44 -2.94
CA LEU A 133 18.27 7.28 -3.26
C LEU A 133 17.90 6.04 -2.43
N CYS A 134 17.60 6.20 -1.14
CA CYS A 134 17.28 5.07 -0.27
C CYS A 134 15.83 4.59 -0.43
N GLU A 135 14.87 5.47 -0.74
CA GLU A 135 13.46 5.10 -0.90
C GLU A 135 13.26 4.08 -2.02
N GLU A 136 14.03 4.16 -3.12
CA GLU A 136 14.01 3.15 -4.18
C GLU A 136 14.23 1.75 -3.61
N HIS A 137 15.25 1.58 -2.76
CA HIS A 137 15.58 0.30 -2.15
C HIS A 137 14.60 -0.15 -1.05
N LEU A 138 13.94 0.81 -0.38
CA LEU A 138 12.98 0.51 0.70
C LEU A 138 11.60 0.13 0.16
N TYR A 139 11.19 0.70 -0.98
CA TYR A 139 9.84 0.55 -1.51
C TYR A 139 9.75 -0.39 -2.72
N THR A 140 10.85 -0.73 -3.41
CA THR A 140 10.79 -1.62 -4.59
C THR A 140 10.06 -2.93 -4.33
N ASN A 141 10.32 -3.57 -3.18
CA ASN A 141 9.73 -4.85 -2.77
C ASN A 141 9.06 -4.71 -1.40
N ILE A 142 7.74 -4.59 -1.38
CA ILE A 142 6.98 -4.50 -0.13
C ILE A 142 6.60 -5.91 0.33
N GLN A 143 7.28 -6.38 1.38
CA GLN A 143 6.93 -7.58 2.12
C GLN A 143 7.10 -7.31 3.61
N CYS A 144 5.99 -7.04 4.30
CA CYS A 144 6.03 -6.67 5.71
C CYS A 144 5.00 -7.47 6.52
N LYS A 145 5.49 -8.31 7.45
CA LYS A 145 4.63 -9.07 8.37
C LYS A 145 3.69 -8.17 9.18
N ARG A 146 4.05 -6.91 9.43
CA ARG A 146 3.18 -5.97 10.16
C ARG A 146 1.95 -5.55 9.36
N LEU A 147 2.06 -5.50 8.03
CA LEU A 147 0.90 -5.23 7.16
C LEU A 147 -0.14 -6.36 7.26
N SER A 148 0.30 -7.57 7.62
CA SER A 148 -0.53 -8.77 7.78
C SER A 148 -1.30 -8.84 9.10
N VAL A 149 -0.76 -8.25 10.17
CA VAL A 149 -1.24 -8.47 11.55
C VAL A 149 -1.67 -7.20 12.28
N GLU A 150 -1.55 -6.03 11.64
CA GLU A 150 -1.94 -4.75 12.22
C GLU A 150 -2.71 -3.89 11.20
N ILE A 151 -3.77 -3.20 11.68
CA ILE A 151 -4.57 -2.27 10.87
C ILE A 151 -3.80 -0.97 10.59
N LYS A 152 -3.07 -0.45 11.59
CA LYS A 152 -2.40 0.86 11.51
C LYS A 152 -1.35 0.94 10.39
N PRO A 153 -0.44 -0.05 10.20
CA PRO A 153 0.53 -0.04 9.12
C PRO A 153 -0.08 -0.01 7.71
N GLN A 154 -1.23 -0.66 7.49
CA GLN A 154 -1.91 -0.66 6.18
C GLN A 154 -2.35 0.76 5.79
N TRP A 155 -2.97 1.46 6.74
CA TRP A 155 -3.38 2.85 6.54
C TRP A 155 -2.21 3.83 6.45
N LEU A 156 -1.14 3.60 7.24
CA LEU A 156 0.08 4.42 7.14
C LEU A 156 0.78 4.24 5.80
N LEU A 157 0.78 3.03 5.23
CA LEU A 157 1.30 2.78 3.89
C LEU A 157 0.50 3.57 2.86
N CYS A 158 -0.83 3.41 2.85
CA CYS A 158 -1.71 4.15 1.95
C CYS A 158 -1.48 5.68 2.04
N PHE A 159 -1.41 6.21 3.27
CA PHE A 159 -1.16 7.63 3.52
C PHE A 159 0.22 8.06 3.01
N ALA A 160 1.27 7.28 3.28
CA ALA A 160 2.64 7.61 2.88
C ALA A 160 2.82 7.62 1.35
N LEU A 161 2.11 6.75 0.63
CA LEU A 161 2.11 6.70 -0.83
C LEU A 161 1.28 7.84 -1.45
N ALA A 162 0.15 8.20 -0.85
CA ALA A 162 -0.67 9.31 -1.33
C ALA A 162 0.06 10.66 -1.16
N VAL A 163 0.72 10.86 -0.03
CA VAL A 163 1.45 12.10 0.29
C VAL A 163 2.72 12.24 -0.56
N GLU A 164 3.40 11.13 -0.88
CA GLU A 164 4.59 11.14 -1.73
C GLU A 164 4.46 10.10 -2.87
N PRO A 165 3.77 10.44 -3.98
CA PRO A 165 3.47 9.52 -5.08
C PRO A 165 4.70 8.91 -5.75
N ARG A 166 5.84 9.60 -5.69
CA ARG A 166 7.14 9.07 -6.13
C ARG A 166 7.44 7.69 -5.54
N ARG A 167 7.13 7.47 -4.26
CA ARG A 167 7.31 6.17 -3.60
C ARG A 167 6.47 5.09 -4.28
N ALA A 168 5.22 5.42 -4.62
CA ALA A 168 4.32 4.48 -5.26
C ALA A 168 4.83 4.02 -6.63
N HIS A 169 5.48 4.91 -7.39
CA HIS A 169 6.09 4.57 -8.67
C HIS A 169 7.33 3.67 -8.59
N THR A 170 7.99 3.59 -7.42
CA THR A 170 9.14 2.68 -7.23
C THR A 170 8.72 1.25 -6.91
N ILE A 171 7.50 1.03 -6.41
CA ILE A 171 7.02 -0.29 -6.03
C ILE A 171 6.87 -1.17 -7.27
N ARG A 172 7.59 -2.30 -7.30
CA ARG A 172 7.54 -3.33 -8.36
C ARG A 172 6.91 -4.62 -7.88
N SER A 173 7.18 -4.98 -6.63
CA SER A 173 6.62 -6.18 -6.00
C SER A 173 5.91 -5.84 -4.71
N MET A 174 4.75 -6.46 -4.51
CA MET A 174 3.99 -6.40 -3.29
C MET A 174 3.54 -7.80 -2.90
N LYS A 175 3.99 -8.27 -1.73
CA LYS A 175 3.59 -9.55 -1.16
C LYS A 175 2.83 -9.35 0.12
N CYS A 176 1.58 -9.82 0.15
CA CYS A 176 0.67 -9.60 1.25
C CYS A 176 0.09 -10.90 1.74
N ASP A 177 0.04 -11.05 3.05
CA ASP A 177 -0.49 -12.20 3.75
C ASP A 177 -1.55 -11.70 4.71
N PHE A 178 -2.82 -11.90 4.41
CA PHE A 178 -3.94 -11.31 5.10
C PHE A 178 -4.44 -12.23 6.19
N ARG A 179 -4.46 -11.71 7.41
CA ARG A 179 -5.31 -12.23 8.47
C ARG A 179 -6.65 -11.49 8.42
N PRO A 180 -7.79 -12.18 8.25
CA PRO A 180 -9.11 -11.57 8.04
C PRO A 180 -9.46 -10.48 9.05
N HIS A 181 -9.11 -10.69 10.32
CA HIS A 181 -9.37 -9.75 11.43
C HIS A 181 -8.66 -8.40 11.32
N TYR A 182 -7.56 -8.33 10.57
CA TYR A 182 -6.74 -7.12 10.41
C TYR A 182 -6.83 -6.52 9.01
N TYR A 183 -7.43 -7.24 8.06
CA TYR A 183 -7.53 -6.81 6.67
C TYR A 183 -8.42 -5.57 6.51
N GLN A 184 -7.87 -4.51 5.92
CA GLN A 184 -8.59 -3.28 5.60
C GLN A 184 -8.70 -3.09 4.08
N TYR A 185 -9.76 -3.63 3.49
CA TYR A 185 -10.00 -3.59 2.04
C TYR A 185 -9.75 -2.20 1.40
N GLN A 186 -10.33 -1.14 1.98
CA GLN A 186 -10.20 0.22 1.42
C GLN A 186 -8.76 0.74 1.40
N ALA A 187 -7.95 0.42 2.42
CA ALA A 187 -6.55 0.83 2.46
C ALA A 187 -5.73 0.12 1.38
N TRP A 188 -6.01 -1.17 1.15
CA TRP A 188 -5.34 -1.97 0.13
C TRP A 188 -5.72 -1.57 -1.28
N LEU A 189 -7.02 -1.39 -1.55
CA LEU A 189 -7.49 -0.96 -2.86
C LEU A 189 -6.84 0.36 -3.29
N GLU A 190 -6.80 1.35 -2.40
CA GLU A 190 -6.13 2.61 -2.71
C GLU A 190 -4.62 2.48 -2.84
N THR A 191 -3.99 1.67 -1.99
CA THR A 191 -2.54 1.39 -2.07
C THR A 191 -2.20 0.84 -3.45
N LEU A 192 -2.94 -0.16 -3.93
CA LEU A 192 -2.72 -0.77 -5.24
C LEU A 192 -2.97 0.22 -6.39
N ARG A 193 -4.02 1.04 -6.31
CA ARG A 193 -4.29 2.10 -7.31
C ARG A 193 -3.14 3.10 -7.45
N LEU A 194 -2.45 3.41 -6.35
CA LEU A 194 -1.27 4.29 -6.38
C LEU A 194 -0.05 3.59 -7.02
N CYS A 195 0.05 2.27 -6.90
CA CYS A 195 1.17 1.45 -7.38
C CYS A 195 1.08 1.12 -8.88
N THR A 196 1.05 2.15 -9.73
CA THR A 196 0.91 2.06 -11.22
C THR A 196 2.01 1.30 -11.96
N ASN A 197 3.00 0.81 -11.22
CA ASN A 197 4.27 0.29 -11.70
C ASN A 197 4.58 -1.11 -11.13
N LEU A 198 3.59 -1.68 -10.42
CA LEU A 198 3.59 -3.00 -9.85
C LEU A 198 3.56 -4.05 -10.95
N THR A 199 4.54 -4.95 -10.96
CA THR A 199 4.67 -6.06 -11.91
C THR A 199 4.44 -7.41 -11.26
N HIS A 200 4.60 -7.50 -9.94
CA HIS A 200 4.44 -8.71 -9.16
C HIS A 200 3.53 -8.46 -7.95
N LEU A 201 2.45 -9.24 -7.85
CA LEU A 201 1.50 -9.19 -6.75
C LEU A 201 1.28 -10.58 -6.15
N ARG A 202 1.51 -10.72 -4.85
CA ARG A 202 1.07 -11.88 -4.07
C ARG A 202 -0.04 -11.49 -3.12
N LEU A 203 -1.18 -12.15 -3.23
CA LEU A 203 -2.29 -12.04 -2.29
C LEU A 203 -2.49 -13.40 -1.62
N ALA A 204 -2.09 -13.50 -0.36
CA ALA A 204 -2.28 -14.68 0.47
C ALA A 204 -3.32 -14.39 1.57
N TRP A 205 -4.20 -15.35 1.87
CA TRP A 205 -5.15 -15.28 2.97
C TRP A 205 -4.96 -16.45 3.93
N ARG A 206 -4.85 -16.12 5.22
CA ARG A 206 -4.81 -17.10 6.32
C ARG A 206 -6.15 -17.13 7.03
N GLY A 207 -6.93 -18.16 6.78
CA GLY A 207 -8.26 -18.35 7.35
C GLY A 207 -9.38 -17.82 6.45
N MET A 208 -10.56 -17.64 7.04
CA MET A 208 -11.80 -17.43 6.29
C MET A 208 -11.83 -16.09 5.54
N PRO A 209 -12.01 -16.09 4.20
CA PRO A 209 -12.15 -14.87 3.43
C PRO A 209 -13.46 -14.12 3.80
N PRO A 210 -13.53 -12.80 3.58
CA PRO A 210 -14.74 -12.01 3.84
C PRO A 210 -15.92 -12.39 2.91
N GLN A 211 -17.16 -12.07 3.29
CA GLN A 211 -18.39 -12.39 2.52
C GLN A 211 -18.48 -11.82 1.08
N ASN A 212 -17.61 -10.89 0.70
CA ASN A 212 -17.57 -10.26 -0.64
C ASN A 212 -16.17 -10.47 -1.26
N PHE A 213 -15.59 -11.64 -1.06
CA PHE A 213 -14.19 -11.89 -1.35
C PHE A 213 -13.88 -11.80 -2.83
N LEU A 214 -14.65 -12.45 -3.72
CA LEU A 214 -14.42 -12.39 -5.17
C LEU A 214 -14.58 -10.97 -5.70
N GLU A 215 -15.62 -10.25 -5.27
CA GLU A 215 -15.81 -8.84 -5.66
C GLU A 215 -14.62 -7.98 -5.18
N GLN A 216 -14.14 -8.17 -3.95
CA GLN A 216 -12.98 -7.44 -3.46
C GLN A 216 -11.71 -7.83 -4.21
N MET A 217 -11.49 -9.11 -4.49
CA MET A 217 -10.34 -9.61 -5.22
C MET A 217 -10.31 -9.04 -6.65
N GLY A 218 -11.44 -9.05 -7.34
CA GLY A 218 -11.61 -8.45 -8.67
C GLY A 218 -11.22 -6.97 -8.68
N ASN A 219 -11.68 -6.21 -7.69
CA ASN A 219 -11.31 -4.79 -7.56
C ASN A 219 -9.81 -4.59 -7.27
N LEU A 220 -9.17 -5.47 -6.50
CA LEU A 220 -7.74 -5.41 -6.21
C LEU A 220 -6.90 -5.69 -7.46
N VAL A 221 -7.25 -6.72 -8.24
CA VAL A 221 -6.51 -7.04 -9.47
C VAL A 221 -6.73 -5.99 -10.57
N ALA A 222 -7.95 -5.45 -10.68
CA ALA A 222 -8.27 -4.37 -11.62
C ALA A 222 -7.49 -3.07 -11.31
N ALA A 223 -7.07 -2.87 -10.07
CA ALA A 223 -6.21 -1.75 -9.68
C ALA A 223 -4.75 -1.91 -10.18
N CYS A 224 -4.38 -3.06 -10.74
CA CYS A 224 -3.00 -3.46 -11.04
C CYS A 224 -2.77 -3.77 -12.54
N PRO A 225 -2.84 -2.77 -13.44
CA PRO A 225 -2.85 -2.98 -14.90
C PRO A 225 -1.49 -3.38 -15.51
N LYS A 226 -0.44 -3.58 -14.71
CA LYS A 226 0.90 -3.97 -15.20
C LYS A 226 1.44 -5.23 -14.53
N VAL A 227 0.63 -5.89 -13.70
CA VAL A 227 1.04 -7.11 -13.02
C VAL A 227 1.09 -8.26 -14.02
N THR A 228 2.26 -8.85 -14.16
CA THR A 228 2.51 -10.02 -15.01
C THR A 228 2.80 -11.27 -14.19
N GLU A 229 3.11 -11.12 -12.90
CA GLU A 229 3.37 -12.22 -11.97
C GLU A 229 2.34 -12.14 -10.85
N PHE A 230 1.49 -13.16 -10.74
CA PHE A 230 0.43 -13.20 -9.75
C PHE A 230 0.49 -14.48 -8.92
N GLU A 231 0.60 -14.32 -7.60
CA GLU A 231 0.58 -15.41 -6.62
C GLU A 231 -0.72 -15.28 -5.78
N PHE A 232 -1.63 -16.24 -5.90
CA PHE A 232 -2.86 -16.32 -5.11
C PHE A 232 -2.77 -17.49 -4.13
N HIS A 233 -2.84 -17.21 -2.83
CA HIS A 233 -2.78 -18.25 -1.80
C HIS A 233 -4.00 -18.15 -0.88
N LEU A 234 -4.70 -19.27 -0.69
CA LEU A 234 -5.79 -19.41 0.25
C LEU A 234 -5.48 -20.56 1.20
N CYS A 235 -4.85 -20.24 2.33
CA CYS A 235 -4.52 -21.22 3.38
C CYS A 235 -5.76 -21.44 4.26
N ARG A 236 -6.49 -22.54 4.01
CA ARG A 236 -7.69 -22.93 4.80
C ARG A 236 -7.26 -23.86 5.94
N HIS A 237 -7.91 -23.73 7.09
CA HIS A 237 -7.89 -24.75 8.13
C HIS A 237 -9.26 -25.39 8.37
N GLU A 238 -10.39 -24.69 8.20
CA GLU A 238 -11.73 -25.28 8.37
C GLU A 238 -12.79 -24.59 7.49
N ASP A 239 -13.78 -25.39 7.07
CA ASP A 239 -15.08 -25.16 6.38
C ASP A 239 -15.21 -24.17 5.20
N PRO A 240 -16.18 -24.38 4.27
CA PRO A 240 -16.46 -23.44 3.20
C PRO A 240 -17.01 -22.16 3.78
N GLY A 241 -16.41 -21.05 3.39
CA GLY A 241 -17.04 -19.75 3.59
C GLY A 241 -18.41 -19.71 2.92
N PRO A 242 -19.24 -18.72 3.27
CA PRO A 242 -20.54 -18.57 2.65
C PRO A 242 -20.40 -18.54 1.12
N ILE A 243 -21.22 -19.36 0.44
CA ILE A 243 -21.28 -19.47 -1.02
C ILE A 243 -21.57 -18.07 -1.59
N GLU A 244 -20.68 -17.60 -2.47
CA GLU A 244 -20.85 -16.29 -3.10
C GLU A 244 -22.02 -16.28 -4.08
N THR A 245 -22.66 -15.12 -4.25
CA THR A 245 -23.79 -14.98 -5.17
C THR A 245 -23.30 -14.92 -6.61
N GLU A 246 -24.09 -15.45 -7.55
CA GLU A 246 -23.77 -15.44 -8.99
C GLU A 246 -23.42 -14.03 -9.53
N GLN A 247 -24.10 -13.00 -9.01
CA GLN A 247 -23.82 -11.61 -9.39
C GLN A 247 -22.40 -11.14 -9.00
N LYS A 248 -21.86 -11.62 -7.86
CA LYS A 248 -20.50 -11.30 -7.42
C LYS A 248 -19.48 -12.03 -8.28
N SER A 249 -19.72 -13.30 -8.61
CA SER A 249 -18.89 -14.07 -9.55
C SER A 249 -18.84 -13.39 -10.92
N ARG A 250 -19.97 -12.90 -11.45
CA ARG A 250 -20.00 -12.15 -12.72
C ARG A 250 -19.17 -10.86 -12.67
N LYS A 251 -19.26 -10.09 -11.58
CA LYS A 251 -18.44 -8.87 -11.41
C LYS A 251 -16.94 -9.19 -11.35
N PHE A 252 -16.57 -10.21 -10.55
CA PHE A 252 -15.20 -10.69 -10.49
C PHE A 252 -14.71 -11.08 -11.89
N ALA A 253 -15.51 -11.86 -12.62
CA ALA A 253 -15.14 -12.33 -13.94
C ALA A 253 -14.83 -11.19 -14.92
N LEU A 254 -15.66 -10.15 -14.92
CA LEU A 254 -15.43 -8.96 -15.75
C LEU A 254 -14.13 -8.24 -15.38
N GLN A 255 -13.81 -8.16 -14.09
CA GLN A 255 -12.61 -7.47 -13.59
C GLN A 255 -11.33 -8.30 -13.79
N PHE A 256 -11.45 -9.62 -13.74
CA PHE A 256 -10.32 -10.54 -13.87
C PHE A 256 -9.98 -10.84 -15.33
N ALA A 257 -10.93 -10.76 -16.27
CA ALA A 257 -10.70 -11.07 -17.68
C ALA A 257 -9.50 -10.30 -18.28
N ASP A 258 -9.48 -8.96 -18.14
CA ASP A 258 -8.37 -8.14 -18.65
C ASP A 258 -7.05 -8.45 -17.93
N PHE A 259 -7.13 -8.73 -16.63
CA PHE A 259 -5.99 -9.08 -15.82
C PHE A 259 -5.38 -10.43 -16.24
N ALA A 260 -6.20 -11.42 -16.57
CA ALA A 260 -5.77 -12.74 -17.03
C ALA A 260 -4.94 -12.65 -18.32
N LEU A 261 -5.34 -11.78 -19.25
CA LEU A 261 -4.66 -11.62 -20.54
C LEU A 261 -3.21 -11.16 -20.41
N GLN A 262 -2.84 -10.41 -19.37
CA GLN A 262 -1.47 -9.91 -19.17
C GLN A 262 -0.57 -10.84 -18.35
N LEU A 263 -1.12 -11.88 -17.72
CA LEU A 263 -0.35 -12.77 -16.84
C LEU A 263 0.67 -13.61 -17.61
N ARG A 264 1.89 -13.65 -17.06
CA ARG A 264 3.01 -14.48 -17.53
C ARG A 264 3.39 -15.55 -16.51
N HIS A 265 3.18 -15.29 -15.23
CA HIS A 265 3.38 -16.26 -14.16
C HIS A 265 2.15 -16.25 -13.27
N LEU A 266 1.60 -17.44 -13.04
CA LEU A 266 0.46 -17.65 -12.14
C LEU A 266 0.81 -18.77 -11.15
N GLU A 267 0.75 -18.45 -9.87
CA GLU A 267 0.81 -19.43 -8.79
C GLU A 267 -0.53 -19.41 -8.05
N VAL A 268 -1.16 -20.57 -7.91
CA VAL A 268 -2.42 -20.73 -7.20
C VAL A 268 -2.23 -21.82 -6.15
N VAL A 269 -2.39 -21.44 -4.88
CA VAL A 269 -2.26 -22.34 -3.74
C VAL A 269 -3.56 -22.32 -2.93
N GLY A 270 -4.16 -23.47 -2.66
CA GLY A 270 -5.33 -23.59 -1.78
C GLY A 270 -6.45 -24.49 -2.31
N LEU A 271 -7.55 -24.56 -1.56
CA LEU A 271 -8.67 -25.46 -1.86
C LEU A 271 -9.53 -24.97 -3.03
N PHE A 272 -9.96 -25.92 -3.87
CA PHE A 272 -10.51 -25.77 -5.23
C PHE A 272 -11.60 -24.71 -5.47
N GLU A 273 -12.41 -24.34 -4.46
CA GLU A 273 -13.63 -23.53 -4.63
C GLU A 273 -13.38 -22.11 -5.19
N TYR A 274 -12.27 -21.47 -4.85
CA TYR A 274 -11.89 -20.13 -5.36
C TYR A 274 -10.86 -20.17 -6.50
N PRO A 275 -9.84 -21.05 -6.47
CA PRO A 275 -8.95 -21.30 -7.61
C PRO A 275 -9.69 -21.56 -8.92
N ILE A 276 -10.80 -22.31 -8.91
CA ILE A 276 -11.51 -22.65 -10.15
C ILE A 276 -12.02 -21.42 -10.89
N GLU A 277 -12.45 -20.38 -10.17
CA GLU A 277 -12.89 -19.11 -10.76
C GLU A 277 -11.75 -18.42 -11.53
N ILE A 278 -10.51 -18.52 -11.04
CA ILE A 278 -9.32 -17.99 -11.74
C ILE A 278 -8.95 -18.89 -12.93
N LEU A 279 -9.01 -20.21 -12.77
CA LEU A 279 -8.60 -21.19 -13.77
C LEU A 279 -9.55 -21.30 -14.96
N ASN A 280 -10.76 -20.74 -14.86
CA ASN A 280 -11.74 -20.70 -15.96
C ASN A 280 -11.42 -19.63 -17.03
N PHE A 281 -10.39 -18.81 -16.84
CA PHE A 281 -9.99 -17.77 -17.80
C PHE A 281 -8.93 -18.26 -18.78
N ASP A 282 -9.00 -17.75 -20.01
CA ASP A 282 -7.93 -17.89 -20.98
C ASP A 282 -6.69 -17.11 -20.52
N LEU A 283 -5.54 -17.80 -20.43
CA LEU A 283 -4.25 -17.24 -19.98
C LEU A 283 -3.22 -17.32 -21.13
N PRO A 284 -3.42 -16.59 -22.25
CA PRO A 284 -2.67 -16.81 -23.48
C PRO A 284 -1.17 -16.44 -23.39
N ASN A 285 -0.79 -15.59 -22.43
CA ASN A 285 0.58 -15.11 -22.24
C ASN A 285 1.35 -15.87 -21.15
N LEU A 286 0.76 -16.92 -20.59
CA LEU A 286 1.31 -17.65 -19.46
C LEU A 286 2.57 -18.44 -19.87
N LYS A 287 3.66 -18.22 -19.15
CA LYS A 287 4.95 -18.89 -19.31
C LYS A 287 5.27 -19.85 -18.18
N SER A 288 4.70 -19.59 -17.00
CA SER A 288 4.88 -20.41 -15.81
C SER A 288 3.56 -20.53 -15.09
N PHE A 289 3.23 -21.76 -14.68
CA PHE A 289 2.03 -22.07 -13.94
C PHE A 289 2.37 -23.02 -12.80
N THR A 290 1.97 -22.66 -11.59
CA THR A 290 2.11 -23.49 -10.39
C THR A 290 0.74 -23.64 -9.75
N LEU A 291 0.33 -24.88 -9.49
CA LEU A 291 -0.92 -25.20 -8.80
C LEU A 291 -0.62 -26.13 -7.63
N ASP A 292 -0.88 -25.65 -6.41
CA ASP A 292 -0.79 -26.47 -5.19
C ASP A 292 -2.15 -26.49 -4.47
N ILE A 293 -2.83 -27.61 -4.65
CA ILE A 293 -4.21 -27.81 -4.20
C ILE A 293 -4.26 -28.31 -2.75
N TRP A 294 -3.13 -28.78 -2.22
CA TRP A 294 -3.09 -29.47 -0.93
C TRP A 294 -2.91 -28.52 0.25
N GLY A 295 -2.70 -27.22 -0.02
CA GLY A 295 -2.47 -26.21 1.01
C GLY A 295 -1.19 -26.48 1.80
N TYR A 296 -0.70 -25.48 2.52
CA TYR A 296 0.41 -25.67 3.45
C TYR A 296 0.06 -26.81 4.44
N ARG A 297 0.66 -27.99 4.27
CA ARG A 297 0.92 -28.89 5.41
C ARG A 297 1.98 -28.16 6.23
N ASP A 298 1.60 -27.58 7.35
CA ASP A 298 2.58 -26.99 8.27
C ASP A 298 3.58 -28.09 8.67
N ASP A 299 4.83 -27.95 8.23
CA ASP A 299 5.98 -28.48 8.96
C ASP A 299 6.10 -27.65 10.24
N PHE A 300 5.60 -28.22 11.34
CA PHE A 300 5.68 -27.65 12.68
C PHE A 300 7.15 -27.55 13.15
N PHE A 301 7.57 -26.36 13.59
CA PHE A 301 8.60 -26.14 14.61
C PHE A 301 8.05 -25.22 15.69
#